data_AF-A2DWF3-F1
#
_entry.id   AF-A2DWF3-F1
#
_cell.length_a   1.000
_cell.length_b   1.000
_cell.length_c   1.000
_cell.angle_alpha   90.00
_cell.angle_beta   90.00
_cell.angle_gamma   90.00
#
_symmetry.space_group_name_H-M   'P 1'
#
loop_
_entity.id
_entity.type
_entity.pdbx_description
1 polymer ?
#
loop_
_entity_poly.entity_id
_entity_poly.type
_entity_poly.pdbx_seq_one_letter_code
_entity_poly.pdbx_strand_id
1 'polypeptide(L)'
;MLFFLFSPISSYQVKEDSQMLRLWNLADGRALVYQTVSRRCIEGPCPKDALKPDYYAYVFDGAKKLLFVSTSGKLKLQDGRIASVGTDGYLRIIDSSSIAYTETHYVTKY
;
A
#
# COMPACT_ATOMS: atom_id res chain seq x y z
N MET A 1 -1.09 13.99 49.82
CA MET A 1 -1.25 14.78 48.57
C MET A 1 -0.92 13.88 47.40
N LEU A 2 -1.95 13.38 46.68
CA LEU A 2 -1.76 12.62 45.45
C LEU A 2 -1.88 13.63 44.29
N PHE A 3 -0.74 14.02 43.70
CA PHE A 3 -0.75 14.83 42.48
C PHE A 3 -0.94 13.88 41.28
N PHE A 4 -2.16 13.83 40.75
CA PHE A 4 -2.39 13.29 39.42
C PHE A 4 -1.81 14.27 38.41
N LEU A 5 -0.60 13.99 37.93
CA LEU A 5 -0.06 14.64 36.74
C LEU A 5 -0.89 14.16 35.55
N PHE A 6 -1.90 14.94 35.17
CA PHE A 6 -2.55 14.83 33.87
C PHE A 6 -1.53 15.26 32.82
N SER A 7 -0.77 14.30 32.29
CA SER A 7 -0.02 14.49 31.06
C SER A 7 -1.01 14.94 29.98
N PRO A 8 -0.84 16.10 29.34
CA PRO A 8 -1.68 16.45 28.20
C PRO A 8 -1.40 15.41 27.12
N ILE A 9 -2.38 14.55 26.87
CA ILE A 9 -2.40 13.74 25.66
C ILE A 9 -2.55 14.76 24.54
N SER A 10 -1.43 15.16 23.95
CA SER A 10 -1.43 16.00 22.76
C SER A 10 -2.08 15.18 21.66
N SER A 11 -3.39 15.34 21.51
CA SER A 11 -4.16 14.69 20.44
C SER A 11 -3.83 15.42 19.15
N TYR A 12 -2.89 14.89 18.37
CA TYR A 12 -2.66 15.36 17.02
C TYR A 12 -3.74 14.78 16.10
N GLN A 13 -4.21 15.58 15.14
CA GLN A 13 -5.14 15.11 14.12
C GLN A 13 -4.41 14.90 12.79
N VAL A 14 -4.62 13.74 12.17
CA VAL A 14 -4.04 13.40 10.87
C VAL A 14 -5.18 13.27 9.85
N LYS A 15 -4.99 13.87 8.68
CA LYS A 15 -5.82 13.60 7.51
C LYS A 15 -5.09 12.60 6.60
N GLU A 16 -5.80 11.56 6.20
CA GLU A 16 -5.35 10.62 5.18
C GLU A 16 -5.85 11.05 3.80
N ASP A 17 -4.98 10.92 2.81
CA ASP A 17 -5.28 11.11 1.40
C ASP A 17 -4.73 9.93 0.59
N SER A 18 -5.60 9.31 -0.19
CA SER A 18 -5.30 8.10 -0.97
C SER A 18 -5.15 8.44 -2.44
N GLN A 19 -4.00 8.08 -3.01
CA GLN A 19 -3.71 8.30 -4.43
C GLN A 19 -3.36 6.99 -5.12
N MET A 20 -4.06 6.69 -6.22
CA MET A 20 -3.71 5.60 -7.11
C MET A 20 -2.48 5.98 -7.94
N LEU A 21 -1.42 5.16 -7.87
CA LEU A 21 -0.16 5.39 -8.56
C LEU A 21 -0.04 4.55 -9.85
N ARG A 22 -0.53 3.31 -9.80
CA ARG A 22 -0.54 2.37 -10.92
C ARG A 22 -1.78 1.49 -10.88
N LEU A 23 -2.18 1.05 -12.06
CA LEU A 23 -3.26 0.09 -12.28
C LEU A 23 -2.80 -0.89 -13.36
N TRP A 24 -2.96 -2.19 -13.10
CA TRP A 24 -2.75 -3.26 -14.07
C TRP A 24 -4.03 -4.07 -14.21
N ASN A 25 -4.46 -4.31 -15.44
CA ASN A 25 -5.58 -5.19 -15.71
C ASN A 25 -5.16 -6.65 -15.51
N LEU A 26 -5.96 -7.40 -14.76
CA LEU A 26 -5.79 -8.83 -14.57
C LEU A 26 -6.45 -9.58 -15.72
N ALA A 27 -5.93 -10.77 -16.03
CA ALA A 27 -6.46 -11.61 -17.10
C ALA A 27 -7.92 -12.07 -16.86
N ASP A 28 -8.39 -11.99 -15.61
CA ASP A 28 -9.77 -12.35 -15.21
C ASP A 28 -10.74 -11.14 -15.20
N GLY A 29 -10.31 -9.99 -15.70
CA GLY A 29 -11.13 -8.78 -15.79
C GLY A 29 -11.14 -7.89 -14.54
N ARG A 30 -10.46 -8.31 -13.45
CA ARG A 30 -10.23 -7.46 -12.27
C ARG A 30 -9.05 -6.50 -12.50
N ALA A 31 -8.78 -5.63 -11.55
CA ALA A 31 -7.62 -4.74 -11.56
C ALA A 31 -6.71 -4.97 -10.36
N LEU A 32 -5.41 -5.03 -10.57
CA LEU A 32 -4.41 -4.85 -9.52
C LEU A 32 -4.08 -3.36 -9.43
N VAL A 33 -4.27 -2.78 -8.26
CA VAL A 33 -4.05 -1.35 -8.02
C VAL A 33 -2.94 -1.17 -7.00
N TYR A 34 -1.99 -0.30 -7.33
CA TYR A 34 -0.96 0.17 -6.40
C TYR A 34 -1.26 1.62 -6.02
N GLN A 35 -1.44 1.86 -4.72
CA GLN A 35 -1.81 3.15 -4.17
C GLN A 35 -0.86 3.57 -3.06
N THR A 36 -0.79 4.87 -2.83
CA THR A 36 -0.20 5.44 -1.63
C THR A 36 -1.28 6.06 -0.75
N VAL A 37 -1.10 5.97 0.58
CA VAL A 37 -1.88 6.70 1.56
C VAL A 37 -0.93 7.67 2.24
N SER A 38 -1.06 8.94 1.89
CA SER A 38 -0.29 10.02 2.50
C SER A 38 -1.05 10.58 3.70
N ARG A 39 -0.29 11.04 4.69
CA ARG A 39 -0.81 11.57 5.94
C ARG A 39 -0.30 12.99 6.13
N ARG A 40 -1.19 13.90 6.49
CA ARG A 40 -0.83 15.29 6.82
C ARG A 40 -1.39 15.67 8.19
N CYS A 41 -0.62 16.43 8.96
CA CYS A 41 -1.14 17.05 10.18
C CYS A 41 -2.22 18.06 9.82
N ILE A 42 -3.32 18.02 10.56
CA ILE A 42 -4.32 19.08 10.56
C ILE A 42 -4.02 20.04 11.72
N GLU A 43 -3.72 19.49 12.90
CA GLU A 43 -3.51 20.27 14.12
C GLU A 43 -2.35 19.70 14.96
N GLY A 44 -1.54 20.61 15.50
CA GLY A 44 -0.39 20.30 16.34
C GLY A 44 0.79 19.65 15.59
N PRO A 45 1.95 19.51 16.25
CA PRO A 45 3.07 18.77 15.69
C PRO A 45 2.78 17.27 15.75
N CYS A 46 2.65 16.60 14.60
CA CYS A 46 2.59 15.14 14.57
C CYS A 46 4.00 14.54 14.64
N PRO A 47 4.14 13.33 15.21
CA PRO A 47 5.36 12.55 15.06
C PRO A 47 5.69 12.36 13.57
N LYS A 48 6.96 12.51 13.18
CA LYS A 48 7.38 12.33 11.78
C LYS A 48 6.99 10.96 11.22
N ASP A 49 7.04 9.93 12.07
CA ASP A 49 6.65 8.57 11.69
C ASP A 49 5.16 8.45 11.38
N ALA A 50 4.30 9.25 12.03
CA ALA A 50 2.86 9.29 11.77
C ALA A 50 2.51 9.93 10.41
N LEU A 51 3.47 10.59 9.76
CA LEU A 51 3.30 11.24 8.46
C LEU A 51 3.94 10.45 7.31
N LYS A 52 4.62 9.34 7.61
CA LYS A 52 5.19 8.49 6.57
C LYS A 52 4.05 7.93 5.69
N PRO A 53 4.17 8.04 4.36
CA PRO A 53 3.18 7.46 3.47
C PRO A 53 3.27 5.95 3.52
N ASP A 54 2.12 5.31 3.47
CA ASP A 54 2.05 3.87 3.24
C ASP A 54 1.81 3.57 1.77
N TYR A 55 2.25 2.39 1.35
CA TYR A 55 2.09 1.91 -0.01
C TYR A 55 1.39 0.56 0.00
N TYR A 56 0.31 0.45 -0.76
CA TYR A 56 -0.55 -0.73 -0.73
C TYR A 56 -0.82 -1.24 -2.14
N ALA A 57 -0.82 -2.55 -2.28
CA ALA A 57 -1.31 -3.25 -3.45
C ALA A 57 -2.63 -3.95 -3.10
N TYR A 58 -3.64 -3.83 -3.95
CA TYR A 58 -4.91 -4.53 -3.77
C TYR A 58 -5.51 -4.94 -5.11
N VAL A 59 -6.25 -6.05 -5.09
CA VAL A 59 -7.10 -6.44 -6.20
C VAL A 59 -8.46 -5.78 -6.03
N PHE A 60 -8.92 -5.11 -7.07
CA PHE A 60 -10.22 -4.48 -7.16
C PHE A 60 -11.08 -5.23 -8.17
N ASP A 61 -12.25 -5.69 -7.75
CA ASP A 61 -13.21 -6.44 -8.58
C ASP A 61 -14.40 -5.59 -9.06
N GLY A 62 -14.38 -4.28 -8.82
CA GLY A 62 -15.49 -3.37 -9.07
C GLY A 62 -16.33 -3.03 -7.83
N ALA A 63 -16.30 -3.88 -6.80
CA ALA A 63 -17.07 -3.67 -5.57
C ALA A 63 -16.19 -3.66 -4.31
N LYS A 64 -15.15 -4.48 -4.27
CA LYS A 64 -14.30 -4.72 -3.10
C LYS A 64 -12.84 -4.53 -3.42
N LYS A 65 -12.10 -4.06 -2.42
CA LYS A 65 -10.64 -4.04 -2.41
C LYS A 65 -10.14 -5.19 -1.54
N LEU A 66 -9.40 -6.11 -2.14
CA LEU A 66 -8.75 -7.22 -1.46
C LEU A 66 -7.26 -6.95 -1.40
N LEU A 67 -6.70 -6.87 -0.20
CA LEU A 67 -5.28 -6.60 -0.02
C LEU A 67 -4.44 -7.70 -0.71
N PHE A 68 -3.45 -7.28 -1.49
CA PHE A 68 -2.53 -8.17 -2.18
C PHE A 68 -1.19 -8.18 -1.46
N VAL A 69 -0.91 -9.27 -0.74
CA VAL A 69 0.25 -9.45 0.13
C VAL A 69 1.05 -10.69 -0.26
N SER A 70 2.15 -10.96 0.46
CA SER A 70 3.04 -12.08 0.17
C SER A 70 2.37 -13.45 0.20
N THR A 71 1.28 -13.62 0.95
CA THR A 71 0.51 -14.86 1.04
C THR A 71 -0.61 -14.96 -0.01
N SER A 72 -0.85 -13.90 -0.81
CA SER A 72 -1.91 -13.87 -1.83
C SER A 72 -1.55 -14.67 -3.09
N GLY A 73 -0.32 -15.16 -3.22
CA GLY A 73 0.15 -15.90 -4.39
C GLY A 73 0.51 -14.99 -5.57
N LYS A 74 0.33 -15.50 -6.79
CA LYS A 74 0.68 -14.81 -8.04
C LYS A 74 -0.57 -14.48 -8.84
N LEU A 75 -0.58 -13.33 -9.49
CA LEU A 75 -1.67 -12.91 -10.38
C LEU A 75 -1.16 -12.79 -11.81
N LYS A 76 -1.94 -13.28 -12.78
CA LYS A 76 -1.64 -13.11 -14.19
C LYS A 76 -2.25 -11.81 -14.69
N LEU A 77 -1.41 -10.94 -15.24
CA LEU A 77 -1.84 -9.71 -15.90
C LEU A 77 -2.37 -10.00 -17.30
N GLN A 78 -3.24 -9.13 -17.80
CA GLN A 78 -3.84 -9.24 -19.13
C GLN A 78 -2.77 -9.20 -20.25
N ASP A 79 -1.68 -8.46 -20.03
CA ASP A 79 -0.53 -8.37 -20.93
C ASP A 79 0.42 -9.59 -20.86
N GLY A 80 0.07 -10.62 -20.09
CA GLY A 80 0.84 -11.85 -19.97
C GLY A 80 1.95 -11.83 -18.91
N ARG A 81 2.17 -10.69 -18.24
CA ARG A 81 3.09 -10.59 -17.10
C ARG A 81 2.49 -11.18 -15.83
N ILE A 82 3.33 -11.35 -14.81
CA ILE A 82 2.93 -11.92 -13.52
C ILE A 82 3.20 -10.91 -12.40
N ALA A 83 2.19 -10.63 -11.59
CA ALA A 83 2.32 -9.85 -10.38
C ALA A 83 2.47 -10.74 -9.14
N SER A 84 3.38 -10.38 -8.23
CA SER A 84 3.54 -11.06 -6.94
C SER A 84 4.13 -10.13 -5.89
N VAL A 85 3.82 -10.36 -4.62
CA VAL A 85 4.42 -9.64 -3.49
C VAL A 85 5.41 -10.56 -2.78
N GLY A 86 6.63 -10.09 -2.57
CA GLY A 86 7.65 -10.82 -1.80
C GLY A 86 7.52 -10.59 -0.29
N THR A 87 8.09 -11.50 0.50
CA THR A 87 8.22 -11.34 1.96
C THR A 87 9.14 -10.18 2.37
N ASP A 88 9.90 -9.67 1.41
CA ASP A 88 10.73 -8.48 1.55
C ASP A 88 9.96 -7.16 1.46
N GLY A 89 8.66 -7.20 1.16
CA GLY A 89 7.81 -6.00 1.12
C GLY A 89 7.86 -5.29 -0.24
N TYR A 90 8.03 -6.05 -1.32
CA TYR A 90 7.99 -5.51 -2.68
C TYR A 90 6.99 -6.23 -3.57
N LEU A 91 6.10 -5.45 -4.20
CA LEU A 91 5.33 -5.85 -5.36
C LEU A 91 6.24 -5.89 -6.59
N ARG A 92 6.19 -7.00 -7.32
CA ARG A 92 6.95 -7.23 -8.55
C ARG A 92 6.01 -7.53 -9.69
N ILE A 93 6.19 -6.82 -10.80
CA ILE A 93 5.54 -7.13 -12.09
C ILE A 93 6.61 -7.72 -13.00
N ILE A 94 6.56 -9.02 -13.18
CA ILE A 94 7.60 -9.80 -13.84
C ILE A 94 7.12 -10.14 -15.24
N ASP A 95 7.93 -9.80 -16.24
CA ASP A 95 7.70 -10.26 -17.60
C ASP A 95 8.00 -11.77 -17.69
N SER A 96 7.07 -12.52 -18.27
CA SER A 96 7.21 -13.97 -18.43
C SER A 96 8.34 -14.35 -19.38
N SER A 97 8.75 -13.43 -20.25
CA SER A 97 9.81 -13.62 -21.24
C SER A 97 11.20 -13.21 -20.75
N SER A 98 11.31 -12.32 -19.75
CA SER A 98 12.61 -11.92 -19.19
C SER A 98 12.49 -11.17 -17.86
N ILE A 99 13.30 -11.59 -16.88
CA ILE A 99 13.41 -10.92 -15.58
C ILE A 99 14.01 -9.50 -15.68
N ALA A 100 14.69 -9.17 -16.77
CA ALA A 100 15.33 -7.87 -16.96
C ALA A 100 14.32 -6.70 -16.99
N TYR A 101 13.05 -7.00 -17.26
CA TYR A 101 11.96 -6.01 -17.32
C TYR A 101 11.06 -6.05 -16.08
N THR A 102 11.58 -6.51 -14.94
CA THR A 102 10.81 -6.57 -13.69
C THR A 102 10.60 -5.16 -13.11
N GLU A 103 9.34 -4.72 -13.03
CA GLU A 103 8.99 -3.54 -12.24
C GLU A 103 8.94 -3.91 -10.77
N THR A 104 9.48 -3.06 -9.90
CA THR A 104 9.51 -3.30 -8.45
C THR A 104 8.97 -2.08 -7.71
N HIS A 105 8.02 -2.30 -6.81
CA HIS A 105 7.36 -1.27 -6.01
C HIS A 105 7.33 -1.68 -4.54
N TYR A 106 7.73 -0.78 -3.64
CA TYR A 106 7.64 -1.04 -2.21
C TYR A 106 6.18 -1.13 -1.76
N VAL A 107 5.86 -2.05 -0.86
CA VAL A 107 4.57 -2.14 -0.18
C VAL A 107 4.80 -2.18 1.33
N THR A 108 4.00 -1.44 2.08
CA THR A 108 4.05 -1.45 3.55
C THR A 108 3.72 -2.87 4.03
N LYS A 109 4.60 -3.41 4.89
CA LYS A 109 4.40 -4.73 5.48
C LYS A 109 3.28 -4.69 6.52
N TYR A 110 2.53 -5.77 6.58
CA TYR A 110 1.50 -6.04 7.59
C TYR A 110 1.90 -7.24 8.44
#